data_AF-A0A8S4GG20-F1
#
_entry.id   AF-A0A8S4GG20-F1
#
_cell.length_a   1.000
_cell.length_b   1.000
_cell.length_c   1.000
_cell.angle_alpha   90.00
_cell.angle_beta   90.00
_cell.angle_gamma   90.00
#
_symmetry.space_group_name_H-M   'P 1'
#
loop_
_entity.id
_entity.type
_entity.pdbx_description
1 polymer ?
#
loop_
_entity_poly.entity_id
_entity_poly.type
_entity_poly.pdbx_seq_one_letter_code
_entity_poly.pdbx_strand_id
1 'polypeptide(L)'
;MTYINITSVKLFVKVQNVFGVFKIFACLIVIGGGAYQIIKGDTGYLSQGFQGSSTSPGSIALALYSGLWAYDGWNSVTVVTEEIINPSRNVPLSIAIAVPVITAIYVFMNVAYMSVLSYSEMTSVPAVAVAFGARVLGPAAFVIPLGVAIATFGCAMSVQFGVT
;
A
#
# COMPACT_ATOMS: atom_id res chain seq x y z
N MET A 1 -4.35 -17.82 -13.29
CA MET A 1 -4.55 -17.86 -11.83
C MET A 1 -4.95 -19.26 -11.38
N THR A 2 -6.10 -19.77 -11.81
CA THR A 2 -6.65 -21.08 -11.42
C THR A 2 -5.72 -22.27 -11.68
N TYR A 3 -4.96 -22.28 -12.78
CA TYR A 3 -4.02 -23.36 -13.10
C TYR A 3 -2.82 -23.45 -12.13
N ILE A 4 -2.28 -22.30 -11.68
CA ILE A 4 -1.12 -22.27 -10.78
C ILE A 4 -1.51 -22.70 -9.37
N ASN A 5 -2.69 -22.30 -8.89
CA ASN A 5 -3.20 -22.65 -7.57
C ASN A 5 -3.42 -24.17 -7.41
N ILE A 6 -3.81 -24.86 -8.48
CA ILE A 6 -4.09 -26.30 -8.47
C ILE A 6 -2.79 -27.14 -8.53
N THR A 7 -1.71 -26.59 -9.11
CA THR A 7 -0.52 -27.40 -9.44
C THR A 7 0.47 -27.52 -8.28
N SER A 8 0.65 -26.50 -7.42
CA SER A 8 1.54 -26.63 -6.25
C SER A 8 1.35 -25.55 -5.18
N VAL A 9 0.75 -25.93 -4.04
CA VAL A 9 0.55 -25.05 -2.87
C VAL A 9 1.87 -24.55 -2.27
N LYS A 10 2.92 -25.39 -2.27
CA LYS A 10 4.25 -25.03 -1.72
C LYS A 10 4.97 -23.97 -2.55
N LEU A 11 4.82 -24.00 -3.88
CA LEU A 11 5.37 -22.98 -4.77
C LEU A 11 4.64 -21.65 -4.58
N PHE A 12 3.30 -21.70 -4.44
CA PHE A 12 2.48 -20.54 -4.19
C PHE A 12 2.90 -19.78 -2.91
N VAL A 13 3.04 -20.47 -1.77
CA VAL A 13 3.45 -19.85 -0.50
C VAL A 13 4.83 -19.17 -0.63
N LYS A 14 5.77 -19.82 -1.33
CA LYS A 14 7.12 -19.26 -1.53
C LYS A 14 7.09 -17.98 -2.38
N VAL A 15 6.34 -18.00 -3.48
CA VAL A 15 6.16 -16.84 -4.36
C VAL A 15 5.45 -15.70 -3.64
N GLN A 16 4.40 -16.01 -2.87
CA GLN A 16 3.65 -15.00 -2.12
C GLN A 16 4.50 -14.31 -1.05
N ASN A 17 5.33 -15.06 -0.31
CA ASN A 17 6.23 -14.48 0.68
C ASN A 17 7.26 -13.53 0.04
N VAL A 18 7.85 -13.93 -1.09
CA VAL A 18 8.79 -13.08 -1.84
C VAL A 18 8.10 -11.79 -2.30
N PHE A 19 6.89 -11.88 -2.84
CA PHE A 19 6.13 -10.71 -3.27
C PHE A 19 5.70 -9.82 -2.10
N GLY A 20 5.37 -10.40 -0.94
CA GLY A 20 5.08 -9.65 0.29
C GLY A 20 6.26 -8.78 0.73
N VAL A 21 7.47 -9.36 0.78
CA VAL A 21 8.69 -8.61 1.11
C VAL A 21 8.97 -7.51 0.09
N PHE A 22 8.81 -7.81 -1.21
CA PHE A 22 9.03 -6.83 -2.26
C PHE A 22 8.07 -5.63 -2.19
N LYS A 23 6.79 -5.86 -1.84
CA LYS A 23 5.82 -4.77 -1.62
C LYS A 23 6.28 -3.81 -0.54
N ILE A 24 6.68 -4.33 0.62
CA ILE A 24 7.13 -3.51 1.75
C ILE A 24 8.39 -2.72 1.34
N PHE A 25 9.33 -3.38 0.67
CA PHE A 25 10.54 -2.72 0.17
C PHE A 25 10.24 -1.58 -0.81
N ALA A 26 9.29 -1.77 -1.74
CA ALA A 26 8.84 -0.73 -2.65
C ALA A 26 8.22 0.47 -1.90
N CYS A 27 7.39 0.22 -0.88
CA CYS A 27 6.85 1.28 -0.02
C CYS A 27 7.97 2.07 0.68
N LEU A 28 8.99 1.38 1.21
CA LEU A 28 10.13 2.02 1.86
C LEU A 28 10.95 2.88 0.89
N ILE A 29 11.13 2.46 -0.36
CA ILE A 29 11.79 3.27 -1.39
C ILE A 29 11.01 4.56 -1.65
N VAL A 30 9.69 4.48 -1.77
CA VAL A 30 8.83 5.66 -1.98
C VAL A 30 8.94 6.63 -0.80
N ILE A 31 8.83 6.12 0.43
CA ILE A 31 8.96 6.93 1.65
C ILE A 31 10.34 7.58 1.71
N GLY A 32 11.42 6.82 1.45
CA GLY A 32 12.79 7.34 1.43
C GLY A 32 13.02 8.40 0.35
N GLY A 33 12.47 8.20 -0.85
CA GLY A 33 12.54 9.17 -1.94
C GLY A 33 11.83 10.48 -1.63
N GLY A 34 10.64 10.41 -1.01
CA GLY A 34 9.92 11.59 -0.54
C GLY A 34 10.66 12.31 0.59
N ALA A 35 11.19 11.56 1.57
CA ALA A 35 12.00 12.13 2.66
C ALA A 35 13.24 12.85 2.13
N TYR A 36 13.93 12.28 1.12
CA TYR A 36 15.07 12.93 0.47
C TYR A 36 14.70 14.27 -0.18
N GLN A 37 13.57 14.34 -0.89
CA GLN A 37 13.07 15.59 -1.49
C GLN A 37 12.71 16.65 -0.45
N ILE A 38 12.11 16.23 0.67
CA ILE A 38 11.80 17.12 1.80
C ILE A 38 13.09 17.70 2.41
N ILE A 39 14.10 16.86 2.64
CA ILE A 39 15.40 17.29 3.20
C ILE A 39 16.13 18.25 2.25
N LYS A 40 15.98 18.05 0.93
CA LYS A 40 16.55 18.94 -0.10
C LYS A 40 15.90 20.33 -0.13
N GLY A 41 14.79 20.53 0.59
CA GLY A 41 14.09 21.82 0.72
C GLY A 41 13.02 22.06 -0.34
N ASP A 42 12.68 21.06 -1.15
CA ASP A 42 11.66 21.17 -2.20
C ASP A 42 10.26 20.87 -1.65
N THR A 43 9.83 21.62 -0.63
CA THR A 43 8.55 21.40 0.07
C THR A 43 7.40 22.26 -0.44
N GLY A 44 7.54 22.85 -1.64
CA GLY A 44 6.56 23.78 -2.22
C GLY A 44 5.15 23.17 -2.30
N TYR A 45 5.05 21.92 -2.75
CA TYR A 45 3.78 21.21 -2.89
C TYR A 45 3.13 20.83 -1.56
N LEU A 46 3.91 20.57 -0.51
CA LEU A 46 3.39 20.24 0.82
C LEU A 46 2.62 21.41 1.44
N SER A 47 3.10 22.64 1.22
CA SER A 47 2.43 23.86 1.71
C SER A 47 1.06 24.10 1.06
N GLN A 48 0.82 23.53 -0.13
CA GLN A 48 -0.44 23.64 -0.86
C GLN A 48 -1.37 22.44 -0.60
N GLY A 49 -0.98 21.49 0.25
CA GLY A 49 -1.67 20.21 0.42
C GLY A 49 -3.13 20.29 0.89
N PHE A 50 -3.52 21.39 1.55
CA PHE A 50 -4.90 21.62 2.00
C PHE A 50 -5.72 22.53 1.06
N GLN A 51 -5.12 23.06 0.00
CA GLN A 51 -5.83 23.92 -0.95
C GLN A 51 -6.87 23.10 -1.74
N GLY A 52 -8.10 23.63 -1.85
CA GLY A 52 -9.20 22.93 -2.53
C GLY A 52 -9.90 21.85 -1.70
N SER A 53 -9.65 21.78 -0.39
CA SER A 53 -10.33 20.83 0.51
C SER A 53 -11.83 21.12 0.58
N SER A 54 -12.65 20.08 0.40
CA SER A 54 -14.10 20.14 0.60
C SER A 54 -14.45 19.72 2.03
N THR A 55 -15.20 20.58 2.74
CA THR A 55 -15.74 20.28 4.08
C THR A 55 -17.13 19.65 4.05
N SER A 56 -17.63 19.31 2.85
CA SER A 56 -18.96 18.72 2.73
C SER A 56 -19.01 17.32 3.37
N PRO A 57 -20.06 16.98 4.15
CA PRO A 57 -20.18 15.66 4.78
C PRO A 57 -20.12 14.51 3.77
N GLY A 58 -20.65 14.71 2.56
CA GLY A 58 -20.62 13.70 1.49
C GLY A 58 -19.20 13.44 0.95
N SER A 59 -18.41 14.50 0.72
CA SER A 59 -17.02 14.36 0.29
C SER A 59 -16.17 13.66 1.35
N ILE A 60 -16.38 14.00 2.63
CA ILE A 60 -15.68 13.37 3.76
C ILE A 60 -16.05 11.88 3.86
N ALA A 61 -17.33 11.53 3.75
CA ALA A 61 -17.79 10.15 3.78
C ALA A 61 -17.18 9.30 2.65
N LEU A 62 -17.12 9.84 1.43
CA LEU A 62 -16.53 9.13 0.28
C LEU A 62 -15.00 8.96 0.44
N ALA A 63 -14.32 9.98 0.97
CA ALA A 63 -12.90 9.91 1.26
C ALA A 63 -12.59 8.85 2.34
N LEU A 64 -13.39 8.81 3.41
CA LEU A 64 -13.28 7.79 4.46
C LEU A 64 -13.57 6.40 3.92
N TYR A 65 -14.58 6.23 3.06
CA TYR A 65 -14.89 4.95 2.43
C TYR A 65 -13.71 4.43 1.59
N SER A 66 -13.11 5.30 0.77
CA SER A 66 -11.93 4.96 -0.02
C SER A 66 -10.72 4.62 0.85
N GLY A 67 -10.55 5.35 1.96
CA GLY A 67 -9.51 5.06 2.95
C GLY A 67 -9.71 3.72 3.65
N LEU A 68 -10.93 3.41 4.08
CA LEU A 68 -11.28 2.13 4.72
C LEU A 68 -11.04 0.94 3.80
N TRP A 69 -11.30 1.09 2.50
CA TRP A 69 -10.99 0.06 1.52
C TRP A 69 -9.51 -0.31 1.49
N ALA A 70 -8.59 0.65 1.71
CA ALA A 70 -7.17 0.37 1.79
C ALA A 70 -6.74 -0.43 3.04
N TYR A 71 -7.59 -0.46 4.08
CA TYR A 71 -7.39 -1.28 5.29
C TYR A 71 -8.17 -2.60 5.26
N ASP A 72 -8.89 -2.89 4.18
CA ASP A 72 -9.60 -4.16 4.04
C ASP A 72 -8.63 -5.35 4.09
N GLY A 73 -9.03 -6.43 4.77
CA GLY A 73 -8.20 -7.60 5.05
C GLY A 73 -7.82 -7.80 6.52
N TRP A 74 -8.19 -6.88 7.42
CA TRP A 74 -8.02 -7.06 8.87
C TRP A 74 -8.78 -8.29 9.41
N ASN A 75 -9.90 -8.65 8.76
CA ASN A 75 -10.72 -9.78 9.17
C ASN A 75 -10.04 -11.14 8.90
N SER A 76 -9.09 -11.22 7.97
CA SER A 76 -8.34 -12.45 7.66
C SER A 76 -7.58 -13.03 8.86
N VAL A 77 -7.21 -12.19 9.83
CA VAL A 77 -6.59 -12.65 11.09
C VAL A 77 -7.55 -13.53 11.90
N THR A 78 -8.86 -13.26 11.80
CA THR A 78 -9.86 -14.04 12.53
C THR A 78 -10.05 -15.45 11.95
N VAL A 79 -9.83 -15.62 10.65
CA VAL A 79 -9.96 -16.92 9.95
C VAL A 79 -8.87 -17.91 10.37
N VAL A 80 -7.65 -17.42 10.60
CA VAL A 80 -6.52 -18.26 11.03
C VAL A 80 -6.37 -18.33 12.55
N THR A 81 -7.35 -17.85 13.31
CA THR A 81 -7.29 -17.82 14.79
C THR A 81 -7.07 -19.19 15.40
N GLU A 82 -7.61 -20.25 14.78
CA GLU A 82 -7.48 -21.62 15.26
C GLU A 82 -6.06 -22.18 15.14
N GLU A 83 -5.23 -21.62 14.26
CA GLU A 83 -3.81 -21.98 14.09
C GLU A 83 -2.86 -21.13 14.94
N ILE A 84 -3.36 -20.07 15.58
CA ILE A 84 -2.57 -19.15 16.39
C ILE A 84 -2.38 -19.73 17.80
N ILE A 85 -1.12 -19.86 18.22
CA ILE A 85 -0.78 -20.21 19.60
C ILE A 85 -1.29 -19.11 20.53
N ASN A 86 -2.10 -19.44 21.54
CA ASN A 86 -2.69 -18.49 22.51
C ASN A 86 -3.46 -17.32 21.84
N PRO A 87 -4.57 -17.60 21.12
CA PRO A 87 -5.27 -16.61 20.31
C PRO A 87 -5.83 -15.44 21.13
N SER A 88 -6.28 -15.69 22.38
CA SER A 88 -6.82 -14.68 23.29
C SER A 88 -5.86 -13.52 23.59
N ARG A 89 -4.55 -13.75 23.50
CA ARG A 89 -3.51 -12.73 23.68
C ARG A 89 -2.88 -12.31 22.36
N ASN A 90 -2.57 -13.26 21.49
CA ASN A 90 -1.78 -12.99 20.30
C ASN A 90 -2.57 -12.33 19.17
N VAL A 91 -3.87 -12.61 19.03
CA VAL A 91 -4.73 -11.93 18.05
C VAL A 91 -4.86 -10.44 18.35
N PRO A 92 -5.29 -10.00 19.56
CA PRO A 92 -5.43 -8.58 19.85
C PRO A 92 -4.07 -7.86 19.80
N LEU A 93 -2.98 -8.50 20.24
CA LEU A 93 -1.64 -7.92 20.17
C LEU A 93 -1.17 -7.74 18.71
N SER A 94 -1.42 -8.72 17.84
CA SER A 94 -1.06 -8.65 16.43
C SER A 94 -1.79 -7.50 15.73
N ILE A 95 -3.09 -7.34 16.00
CA ILE A 95 -3.89 -6.23 15.45
C ILE A 95 -3.38 -4.89 16.01
N ALA A 96 -3.14 -4.80 17.32
CA ALA A 96 -2.69 -3.58 17.97
C ALA A 96 -1.31 -3.09 17.47
N ILE A 97 -0.46 -3.98 16.96
CA ILE A 97 0.83 -3.63 16.36
C ILE A 97 0.69 -3.40 14.84
N ALA A 98 0.01 -4.30 14.14
CA ALA A 98 -0.09 -4.23 12.67
C ALA A 98 -0.84 -3.00 12.20
N VAL A 99 -1.95 -2.63 12.85
CA VAL A 99 -2.78 -1.49 12.43
C VAL A 99 -1.98 -0.17 12.50
N PRO A 100 -1.35 0.23 13.62
CA PRO A 100 -0.55 1.45 13.66
C PRO A 100 0.63 1.45 12.68
N VAL A 101 1.29 0.31 12.47
CA VAL A 101 2.42 0.21 11.53
C VAL A 101 1.95 0.45 10.10
N ILE A 102 0.86 -0.17 9.68
CA ILE A 102 0.28 0.04 8.34
C ILE A 102 -0.19 1.48 8.19
N THR A 103 -0.84 2.03 9.22
CA THR A 103 -1.26 3.44 9.24
C THR A 103 -0.08 4.38 9.04
N ALA A 104 1.03 4.17 9.75
CA ALA A 104 2.23 4.98 9.59
C ALA A 104 2.79 4.89 8.16
N ILE A 105 2.88 3.68 7.58
CA ILE A 105 3.34 3.48 6.20
C ILE A 105 2.45 4.23 5.21
N TYR A 106 1.12 4.12 5.35
CA TYR A 106 0.17 4.80 4.47
C TYR A 106 0.27 6.32 4.59
N VAL A 107 0.37 6.86 5.80
CA VAL A 107 0.54 8.31 6.00
C VAL A 107 1.85 8.78 5.37
N PHE A 108 2.97 8.10 5.63
CA PHE A 108 4.27 8.49 5.07
C PHE A 108 4.34 8.35 3.55
N MET A 109 3.69 7.35 2.95
CA MET A 109 3.59 7.25 1.49
C MET A 109 2.79 8.41 0.90
N ASN A 110 1.66 8.79 1.50
CA ASN A 110 0.89 9.93 1.02
C ASN A 110 1.69 11.25 1.12
N VAL A 111 2.39 11.46 2.23
CA VAL A 111 3.29 12.62 2.39
C VAL A 111 4.41 12.59 1.34
N ALA A 112 5.00 11.42 1.06
CA ALA A 112 6.01 11.27 0.03
C ALA A 112 5.47 11.63 -1.37
N TYR A 113 4.26 11.20 -1.71
CA TYR A 113 3.63 11.59 -2.99
C TYR A 113 3.41 13.10 -3.09
N MET A 114 2.89 13.73 -2.03
CA MET A 114 2.66 15.17 -1.98
C MET A 114 3.95 16.01 -1.96
N SER A 115 5.10 15.41 -1.65
CA SER A 115 6.41 16.08 -1.74
C SER A 115 6.96 16.18 -3.17
N VAL A 116 6.44 15.38 -4.11
CA VAL A 116 6.99 15.27 -5.48
C VAL A 116 5.96 15.62 -6.56
N LEU A 117 4.69 15.39 -6.29
CA LEU A 117 3.58 15.59 -7.22
C LEU A 117 2.64 16.68 -6.71
N SER A 118 2.13 17.48 -7.63
CA SER A 118 1.06 18.45 -7.34
C SER A 118 -0.31 17.77 -7.25
N TYR A 119 -1.28 18.44 -6.61
CA TYR A 119 -2.65 17.92 -6.46
C TYR A 119 -3.33 17.60 -7.81
N SER A 120 -3.16 18.48 -8.81
CA SER A 120 -3.72 18.28 -10.15
C SER A 120 -3.12 17.05 -10.84
N GLU A 121 -1.82 16.80 -10.64
CA GLU A 121 -1.16 15.61 -11.17
C GLU A 121 -1.67 14.35 -10.49
N MET A 122 -1.75 14.33 -9.16
CA MET A 122 -2.23 13.16 -8.40
C MET A 122 -3.65 12.75 -8.77
N THR A 123 -4.52 13.71 -9.10
CA THR A 123 -5.91 13.45 -9.50
C THR A 123 -6.07 13.12 -10.99
N SER A 124 -5.13 13.57 -11.83
CA SER A 124 -5.15 13.30 -13.28
C SER A 124 -4.60 11.92 -13.66
N VAL A 125 -3.73 11.33 -12.84
CA VAL A 125 -3.05 10.07 -13.18
C VAL A 125 -3.80 8.85 -12.63
N PRO A 126 -3.90 7.75 -13.41
CA PRO A 126 -4.52 6.52 -12.93
C PRO A 126 -3.67 5.80 -11.87
N ALA A 127 -2.36 6.07 -11.82
CA ALA A 127 -1.44 5.43 -10.88
C ALA A 127 -0.40 6.42 -10.34
N VAL A 128 -0.67 6.97 -9.15
CA VAL A 128 0.18 7.97 -8.47
C VAL A 128 1.60 7.43 -8.23
N ALA A 129 1.73 6.16 -7.84
CA ALA A 129 3.04 5.53 -7.61
C ALA A 129 3.94 5.55 -8.86
N VAL A 130 3.36 5.33 -10.05
CA VAL A 130 4.11 5.31 -11.31
C VAL A 130 4.57 6.73 -11.69
N ALA A 131 3.69 7.72 -11.53
CA ALA A 131 4.04 9.12 -11.73
C ALA A 131 5.16 9.59 -10.78
N PHE A 132 5.10 9.16 -9.52
CA PHE A 132 6.18 9.39 -8.55
C PHE A 132 7.48 8.72 -8.98
N GLY A 133 7.43 7.45 -9.39
CA GLY A 133 8.58 6.69 -9.88
C GLY A 133 9.25 7.34 -11.09
N ALA A 134 8.46 7.89 -12.02
CA ALA A 134 8.96 8.61 -13.18
C ALA A 134 9.77 9.87 -12.79
N ARG A 135 9.32 10.60 -11.77
CA ARG A 135 10.00 11.81 -11.25
C ARG A 135 11.25 11.49 -10.44
N VAL A 136 11.21 10.45 -9.61
CA VAL A 136 12.27 10.16 -8.62
C VAL A 136 13.33 9.18 -9.14
N LEU A 137 12.92 8.15 -9.89
CA LEU A 137 13.79 7.06 -10.31
C LEU A 137 14.30 7.19 -11.76
N GLY A 138 13.75 8.12 -12.54
CA GLY A 138 14.19 8.42 -13.91
C GLY A 138 14.26 7.16 -14.79
N PRO A 139 15.45 6.71 -15.25
CA PRO A 139 15.60 5.52 -16.09
C PRO A 139 15.08 4.22 -15.45
N ALA A 140 15.05 4.14 -14.12
CA ALA A 140 14.54 3.00 -13.37
C ALA A 140 13.03 3.07 -13.07
N ALA A 141 12.31 4.04 -13.65
CA ALA A 141 10.88 4.23 -13.42
C ALA A 141 10.03 2.99 -13.77
N PHE A 142 10.49 2.13 -14.67
CA PHE A 142 9.81 0.88 -15.06
C PHE A 142 9.70 -0.14 -13.91
N VAL A 143 10.54 -0.02 -12.87
CA VAL A 143 10.53 -0.93 -11.72
C VAL A 143 9.26 -0.78 -10.90
N ILE A 144 8.71 0.44 -10.79
CA ILE A 144 7.47 0.71 -10.04
C ILE A 144 6.24 0.03 -10.67
N PRO A 145 5.88 0.24 -11.95
CA PRO A 145 4.75 -0.44 -12.56
C PRO A 145 4.92 -1.97 -12.61
N LEU A 146 6.14 -2.47 -12.82
CA LEU A 146 6.42 -3.91 -12.72
C LEU A 146 6.15 -4.42 -11.30
N GLY A 147 6.61 -3.69 -10.28
CA GLY A 147 6.37 -4.00 -8.88
C GLY A 147 4.89 -3.97 -8.51
N VAL A 148 4.15 -2.96 -8.98
CA VAL A 148 2.70 -2.84 -8.77
C VAL A 148 1.96 -3.99 -9.46
N ALA A 149 2.34 -4.39 -10.66
CA ALA A 149 1.74 -5.53 -11.37
C ALA A 149 1.98 -6.86 -10.63
N ILE A 150 3.20 -7.08 -10.14
CA ILE A 150 3.54 -8.25 -9.32
C ILE A 150 2.74 -8.22 -8.00
N ALA A 151 2.61 -7.04 -7.40
CA ALA A 151 1.91 -6.83 -6.15
C ALA A 151 0.40 -7.13 -6.27
N THR A 152 -0.25 -6.63 -7.32
CA THR A 152 -1.68 -6.88 -7.60
C THR A 152 -1.91 -8.34 -7.97
N PHE A 153 -1.03 -8.94 -8.77
CA PHE A 153 -1.09 -10.37 -9.08
C PHE A 153 -0.99 -11.24 -7.81
N GLY A 154 -0.01 -10.96 -6.93
CA GLY A 154 0.11 -11.65 -5.64
C GLY A 154 -1.11 -11.47 -4.74
N CYS A 155 -1.72 -10.28 -4.73
CA CYS A 155 -2.97 -10.04 -3.98
C CYS A 155 -4.13 -10.89 -4.52
N ALA A 156 -4.32 -10.88 -5.84
CA ALA A 156 -5.39 -11.63 -6.49
C ALA A 156 -5.24 -13.14 -6.29
N MET A 157 -4.01 -13.67 -6.28
CA MET A 157 -3.78 -15.08 -5.95
C MET A 157 -4.10 -15.39 -4.49
N SER A 158 -3.71 -14.53 -3.53
CA SER A 158 -4.00 -14.75 -2.10
C SER A 158 -5.49 -14.73 -1.77
N VAL A 159 -6.25 -13.82 -2.37
CA VAL A 159 -7.70 -13.76 -2.16
C VAL A 159 -8.35 -15.06 -2.63
N GLN A 160 -7.90 -15.63 -3.76
CA GLN A 160 -8.46 -16.87 -4.30
C GLN A 160 -8.25 -18.10 -3.40
N PHE A 161 -7.18 -18.12 -2.60
CA PHE A 161 -6.95 -19.18 -1.60
C PHE A 161 -7.74 -18.99 -0.32
N GLY A 162 -8.13 -17.76 0.02
CA GLY A 162 -8.93 -17.49 1.23
C GLY A 162 -10.42 -17.87 1.10
N VAL A 163 -10.89 -18.16 -0.12
CA VAL A 163 -12.30 -18.51 -0.42
C VAL A 163 -12.52 -20.01 -0.69
N THR A 164 -11.47 -20.82 -0.64
CA THR A 164 -11.50 -22.29 -0.77
C THR A 164 -11.08 -22.94 0.52
#